data_AF-A0A0B3APE3-F1
#
_entry.id   AF-A0A0B3APE3-F1
#
_cell.length_a   1.000
_cell.length_b   1.000
_cell.length_c   1.000
_cell.angle_alpha   90.00
_cell.angle_beta   90.00
_cell.angle_gamma   90.00
#
_symmetry.space_group_name_H-M   'P 1'
#
loop_
_entity.id
_entity.type
_entity.pdbx_description
1 polymer ?
#
loop_
_entity_poly.entity_id
_entity_poly.type
_entity_poly.pdbx_seq_one_letter_code
_entity_poly.pdbx_strand_id
1 'polypeptide(L)'
;MGCGERGNEMTEVLTEFPELIDPKTGKALMNRTVLIANTSNMPVAAREASIYTGVTIAEYFRDMGYSVALMADSTSRWAEAMREISSRLEEMPGEEGYPAYLSTRLAQFYERAGRVIPLSAEKEGSVSIIGAVSPPGGDFSEPVTQSTLRVTKVFWALDAKLAQRRHFPSINWLTSYSLYRDTLDPWFRKNVAEDWPALVNEMMGILQEEEKLLEIVQLVGSDGLPDRQQVTLEVARLIREVLLQQNAFHEIDTYSEPKKTYLIMQTVKHYAGRAYKALEGGKKLQDILRIPSKDTFAEVKFTREYEGFIRDIQKRMDAELGR
;
A
#
# COMPACT_ATOMS: atom_id res chain seq x y z
N MET A 1 6.53 10.89 -12.58
CA MET A 1 7.72 11.01 -13.42
C MET A 1 7.99 9.64 -13.99
N GLY A 2 7.81 9.46 -15.29
CA GLY A 2 8.17 8.23 -15.99
C GLY A 2 9.63 8.30 -16.41
N CYS A 3 10.52 7.65 -15.65
CA CYS A 3 11.95 7.65 -15.86
C CYS A 3 12.39 6.29 -16.39
N GLY A 4 12.72 6.23 -17.68
CA GLY A 4 13.24 5.02 -18.33
C GLY A 4 12.20 3.91 -18.53
N GLU A 5 10.92 4.24 -18.45
CA GLU A 5 9.80 3.32 -18.59
C GLU A 5 9.38 3.09 -20.05
N ARG A 6 8.44 2.16 -20.27
CA ARG A 6 7.97 1.82 -21.61
C ARG A 6 7.15 2.98 -22.19
N GLY A 7 7.33 3.25 -23.48
CA GLY A 7 6.58 4.31 -24.15
C GLY A 7 5.06 4.12 -24.12
N ASN A 8 4.60 2.87 -24.10
CA ASN A 8 3.18 2.54 -24.01
C ASN A 8 2.60 2.94 -22.64
N GLU A 9 3.29 2.67 -21.53
CA GLU A 9 2.85 3.05 -20.18
C GLU A 9 2.70 4.58 -20.06
N MET A 10 3.65 5.32 -20.64
CA MET A 10 3.55 6.79 -20.68
C MET A 10 2.42 7.29 -21.57
N THR A 11 2.12 6.58 -22.66
CA THR A 11 1.00 6.93 -23.53
C THR A 11 -0.34 6.65 -22.85
N GLU A 12 -0.46 5.51 -22.17
CA GLU A 12 -1.63 5.13 -21.38
C GLU A 12 -1.93 6.19 -20.31
N VAL A 13 -0.93 6.63 -19.55
CA VAL A 13 -1.08 7.72 -18.58
C VAL A 13 -1.59 9.00 -19.24
N LEU A 14 -1.06 9.37 -20.42
CA LEU A 14 -1.48 10.56 -21.15
C LEU A 14 -2.92 10.45 -21.70
N THR A 15 -3.39 9.23 -22.01
CA THR A 15 -4.75 9.00 -22.50
C THR A 15 -5.77 8.84 -21.37
N GLU A 16 -5.42 8.17 -20.28
CA GLU A 16 -6.34 7.86 -19.18
C GLU A 16 -6.52 9.03 -18.19
N PHE A 17 -5.44 9.77 -17.88
CA PHE A 17 -5.51 10.83 -16.86
C PHE A 17 -6.47 12.00 -17.21
N PRO A 18 -6.68 12.34 -18.49
CA PRO A 18 -7.74 13.25 -18.88
C PRO A 18 -9.15 12.71 -18.63
N GLU A 19 -9.35 11.39 -18.68
CA GLU A 19 -10.65 10.72 -18.46
C GLU A 19 -10.94 10.50 -16.98
N LEU A 20 -9.90 10.37 -16.15
CA LEU A 20 -10.03 10.26 -14.71
C LEU A 20 -10.54 11.58 -14.11
N ILE A 21 -11.70 11.51 -13.46
CA ILE A 21 -12.33 12.66 -12.80
C ILE A 21 -11.86 12.74 -11.35
N ASP A 22 -11.37 13.90 -10.92
CA ASP A 22 -11.02 14.16 -9.53
C ASP A 22 -12.31 14.16 -8.67
N PRO A 23 -12.41 13.26 -7.67
CA PRO A 23 -13.60 13.15 -6.82
C PRO A 23 -13.87 14.42 -5.99
N LYS A 24 -12.88 15.30 -5.79
CA LYS A 24 -13.06 16.55 -5.03
C LYS A 24 -13.60 17.70 -5.86
N THR A 25 -13.22 17.77 -7.14
CA THR A 25 -13.50 18.95 -7.98
C THR A 25 -14.42 18.66 -9.14
N GLY A 26 -14.64 17.38 -9.49
CA GLY A 26 -15.39 16.97 -10.68
C GLY A 26 -14.68 17.32 -11.99
N LYS A 27 -13.44 17.78 -11.94
CA LYS A 27 -12.62 18.12 -13.12
C LYS A 27 -11.65 16.98 -13.44
N ALA A 28 -11.15 16.94 -14.67
CA ALA A 28 -10.11 16.00 -15.07
C ALA A 28 -8.89 16.09 -14.15
N LEU A 29 -8.36 14.93 -13.74
CA LEU A 29 -7.20 14.81 -12.85
C LEU A 29 -5.95 15.47 -13.44
N MET A 30 -5.87 15.54 -14.77
CA MET A 30 -4.82 16.26 -15.50
C MET A 30 -4.68 17.74 -15.09
N ASN A 31 -5.76 18.40 -14.66
CA ASN A 31 -5.73 19.83 -14.27
C ASN A 31 -4.90 20.12 -13.01
N ARG A 32 -4.50 19.09 -12.27
CA ARG A 32 -3.65 19.18 -11.06
C ARG A 32 -2.43 18.26 -11.14
N THR A 33 -2.08 17.81 -12.35
CA THR A 33 -1.01 16.83 -12.56
C THR A 33 0.03 17.40 -13.51
N VAL A 34 1.31 17.31 -13.12
CA VAL A 34 2.44 17.60 -14.00
C VAL A 34 3.10 16.27 -14.36
N LEU A 35 3.16 15.97 -15.66
CA LEU A 35 3.78 14.76 -16.17
C LEU A 35 5.14 15.08 -16.77
N ILE A 36 6.17 14.35 -16.32
CA ILE A 36 7.50 14.36 -16.91
C ILE A 36 7.74 12.95 -17.43
N ALA A 37 7.96 12.84 -18.73
CA ALA A 37 8.13 11.57 -19.42
C ALA A 37 9.51 11.53 -20.08
N ASN A 38 10.28 10.51 -19.73
CA ASN A 38 11.48 10.13 -20.45
C ASN A 38 11.50 8.62 -20.63
N THR A 39 11.19 8.14 -21.83
CA THR A 39 11.06 6.70 -22.11
C THR A 39 12.42 5.99 -22.14
N SER A 40 12.41 4.66 -22.11
CA SER A 40 13.62 3.83 -22.10
C SER A 40 14.56 4.06 -23.30
N ASN A 41 14.05 4.42 -24.47
CA ASN A 41 14.85 4.72 -25.66
C ASN A 41 15.31 6.19 -25.79
N MET A 42 14.88 7.07 -24.87
CA MET A 42 15.33 8.47 -24.83
C MET A 42 16.73 8.61 -24.19
N PRO A 43 17.44 9.73 -24.41
CA PRO A 43 18.80 9.92 -23.92
C PRO A 43 18.97 9.62 -22.42
N VAL A 44 20.05 8.92 -22.10
CA VAL A 44 20.33 8.44 -20.74
C VAL A 44 20.50 9.59 -19.75
N ALA A 45 21.19 10.67 -20.14
CA ALA A 45 21.33 11.87 -19.31
C ALA A 45 19.98 12.55 -19.01
N ALA A 46 18.99 12.43 -19.92
CA ALA A 46 17.66 13.00 -19.69
C ALA A 46 16.86 12.21 -18.63
N ARG A 47 17.21 10.92 -18.38
CA ARG A 47 16.62 10.15 -17.26
C ARG A 47 16.98 10.77 -15.92
N GLU A 48 18.26 11.08 -15.69
CA GLU A 48 18.71 11.76 -14.48
C GLU A 48 18.09 13.15 -14.35
N ALA A 49 18.08 13.94 -15.43
CA ALA A 49 17.46 15.26 -15.44
C ALA A 49 15.95 15.21 -15.12
N SER A 50 15.24 14.16 -15.55
CA SER A 50 13.80 14.00 -15.32
C SER A 50 13.46 13.98 -13.82
N ILE A 51 14.24 13.23 -13.03
CA ILE A 51 14.06 13.11 -11.58
C ILE A 51 14.24 14.46 -10.90
N TYR A 52 15.35 15.16 -11.16
CA TYR A 52 15.62 16.46 -10.56
C TYR A 52 14.63 17.53 -11.00
N THR A 53 14.19 17.50 -12.26
CA THR A 53 13.19 18.44 -12.77
C THR A 53 11.88 18.29 -12.00
N GLY A 54 11.39 17.06 -11.81
CA GLY A 54 10.11 16.87 -11.16
C GLY A 54 10.12 17.17 -9.67
N VAL A 55 11.19 16.83 -8.93
CA VAL A 55 11.27 17.23 -7.51
C VAL A 55 11.37 18.75 -7.37
N THR A 56 12.07 19.44 -8.28
CA THR A 56 12.16 20.91 -8.24
C THR A 56 10.81 21.57 -8.52
N ILE A 57 10.02 21.03 -9.47
CA ILE A 57 8.64 21.47 -9.68
C ILE A 57 7.76 21.17 -8.46
N ALA A 58 7.94 20.00 -7.82
CA ALA A 58 7.20 19.66 -6.62
C ALA A 58 7.50 20.62 -5.45
N GLU A 59 8.76 21.02 -5.28
CA GLU A 59 9.17 22.04 -4.30
C GLU A 59 8.57 23.41 -4.62
N TYR A 60 8.49 23.80 -5.89
CA TYR A 60 7.86 25.05 -6.28
C TYR A 60 6.39 25.13 -5.83
N PHE A 61 5.61 24.07 -6.04
CA PHE A 61 4.22 24.01 -5.56
C PHE A 61 4.12 23.87 -4.03
N ARG A 62 5.06 23.14 -3.40
CA ARG A 62 5.18 23.08 -1.93
C ARG A 62 5.39 24.47 -1.34
N ASP A 63 6.23 25.28 -1.97
CA ASP A 63 6.59 26.61 -1.50
C ASP A 63 5.43 27.63 -1.64
N MET A 64 4.39 27.29 -2.42
CA MET A 64 3.11 28.00 -2.43
C MET A 64 2.14 27.55 -1.32
N GLY A 65 2.53 26.58 -0.48
CA GLY A 65 1.69 26.02 0.58
C GLY A 65 0.76 24.88 0.12
N TYR A 66 1.09 24.20 -0.99
CA TYR A 66 0.36 23.01 -1.43
C TYR A 66 0.97 21.71 -0.90
N SER A 67 0.12 20.68 -0.82
CA SER A 67 0.55 19.29 -0.63
C SER A 67 0.74 18.62 -1.98
N VAL A 68 1.97 18.23 -2.28
CA VAL A 68 2.37 17.63 -3.56
C VAL A 68 2.74 16.16 -3.34
N ALA A 69 2.17 15.29 -4.16
CA ALA A 69 2.58 13.90 -4.26
C ALA A 69 3.46 13.73 -5.50
N LEU A 70 4.65 13.17 -5.32
CA LEU A 70 5.63 12.96 -6.38
C LEU A 70 5.88 11.48 -6.57
N MET A 71 5.41 10.93 -7.68
CA MET A 71 5.66 9.53 -8.06
C MET A 71 6.86 9.47 -9.00
N ALA A 72 7.89 8.71 -8.63
CA ALA A 72 9.08 8.47 -9.45
C ALA A 72 9.10 7.01 -9.88
N ASP A 73 8.77 6.76 -11.15
CA ASP A 73 8.61 5.43 -11.71
C ASP A 73 9.51 5.27 -12.95
N SER A 74 10.63 4.56 -12.91
CA SER A 74 11.25 3.92 -11.72
C SER A 74 12.59 4.55 -11.35
N THR A 75 12.90 4.55 -10.05
CA THR A 75 14.20 5.01 -9.53
C THR A 75 15.32 4.02 -9.85
N SER A 76 15.00 2.77 -10.17
CA SER A 76 15.98 1.78 -10.67
C SER A 76 16.52 2.18 -12.04
N ARG A 77 15.68 2.64 -12.97
CA ARG A 77 16.13 3.12 -14.28
C ARG A 77 16.96 4.40 -14.18
N TRP A 78 16.70 5.22 -13.16
CA TRP A 78 17.57 6.35 -12.83
C TRP A 78 18.95 5.88 -12.35
N ALA A 79 19.00 4.87 -11.47
CA ALA A 79 20.26 4.28 -11.03
C ALA A 79 21.06 3.64 -12.17
N GLU A 80 20.39 2.94 -13.09
CA GLU A 80 21.02 2.43 -14.31
C GLU A 80 21.60 3.55 -15.18
N ALA A 81 20.92 4.69 -15.28
CA ALA A 81 21.43 5.84 -16.01
C ALA A 81 22.71 6.39 -15.37
N MET A 82 22.73 6.51 -14.03
CA MET A 82 23.94 6.91 -13.30
C MET A 82 25.08 5.91 -13.52
N ARG A 83 24.79 4.61 -13.54
CA ARG A 83 25.77 3.55 -13.85
C ARG A 83 26.36 3.70 -15.26
N GLU A 84 25.52 3.95 -16.26
CA GLU A 84 26.01 4.10 -17.64
C GLU A 84 26.84 5.37 -17.81
N ILE A 85 26.45 6.49 -17.19
CA ILE A 85 27.21 7.73 -17.20
C ILE A 85 28.57 7.53 -16.51
N SER A 86 28.57 6.92 -15.32
CA SER A 86 29.78 6.61 -14.56
C SER A 86 30.75 5.72 -15.34
N SER A 87 30.24 4.68 -16.02
CA SER A 87 31.05 3.81 -16.87
C SER A 87 31.66 4.55 -18.06
N ARG A 88 30.95 5.50 -18.68
CA ARG A 88 31.47 6.32 -19.79
C ARG A 88 32.52 7.34 -19.32
N LEU A 89 32.44 7.77 -18.07
CA LEU A 89 33.43 8.63 -17.42
C LEU A 89 34.64 7.84 -16.90
N GLU A 90 34.67 6.52 -17.09
CA GLU A 90 35.72 5.61 -16.62
C GLU A 90 35.96 5.71 -15.10
N GLU A 91 34.89 5.98 -14.34
CA GLU A 91 34.93 5.98 -12.88
C GLU A 91 35.07 4.53 -12.36
N MET A 92 35.71 4.37 -11.20
CA MET A 92 35.80 3.06 -10.57
C MET A 92 34.40 2.59 -10.13
N PRO A 93 33.94 1.40 -10.58
CA PRO A 93 32.63 0.88 -10.20
C PRO A 93 32.62 0.49 -8.71
N GLY A 94 31.49 0.77 -8.06
CA GLY A 94 31.17 0.29 -6.72
C GLY A 94 30.42 -1.06 -6.76
N GLU A 95 29.52 -1.26 -5.80
CA GLU A 95 28.73 -2.49 -5.68
C GLU A 95 27.87 -2.73 -6.93
N GLU A 96 27.92 -3.97 -7.45
CA GLU A 96 27.22 -4.41 -8.67
C GLU A 96 27.39 -3.50 -9.91
N GLY A 97 28.51 -2.77 -9.96
CA GLY A 97 28.82 -1.87 -11.06
C GLY A 97 28.19 -0.48 -10.95
N TYR A 98 27.42 -0.16 -9.91
CA TYR A 98 26.89 1.19 -9.69
C TYR A 98 27.98 2.15 -9.22
N PRO A 99 27.85 3.47 -9.46
CA PRO A 99 28.79 4.45 -8.94
C PRO A 99 28.79 4.47 -7.41
N ALA A 100 29.95 4.75 -6.80
CA ALA A 100 30.09 4.84 -5.33
C ALA A 100 29.18 5.91 -4.69
N TYR A 101 28.70 6.89 -5.47
CA TYR A 101 27.81 7.96 -5.02
C TYR A 101 26.32 7.64 -5.14
N LEU A 102 25.91 6.44 -5.58
CA LEU A 102 24.50 6.05 -5.76
C LEU A 102 23.68 6.32 -4.49
N SER A 103 24.14 5.83 -3.35
CA SER A 103 23.44 5.96 -2.06
C SER A 103 23.28 7.42 -1.63
N THR A 104 24.31 8.23 -1.79
CA THR A 104 24.30 9.67 -1.50
C THR A 104 23.32 10.41 -2.41
N ARG A 105 23.27 10.09 -3.71
CA ARG A 105 22.33 10.73 -4.66
C ARG A 105 20.89 10.39 -4.34
N LEU A 106 20.59 9.13 -4.05
CA LEU A 106 19.26 8.70 -3.60
C LEU A 106 18.88 9.42 -2.30
N ALA A 107 19.79 9.50 -1.32
CA ALA A 107 19.56 10.22 -0.08
C ALA A 107 19.23 11.70 -0.32
N GLN A 108 20.04 12.41 -1.11
CA GLN A 108 19.81 13.81 -1.47
C GLN A 108 18.45 14.03 -2.13
N PHE A 109 18.00 13.07 -2.95
CA PHE A 109 16.69 13.12 -3.58
C PHE A 109 15.54 12.94 -2.57
N TYR A 110 15.60 11.90 -1.72
CA TYR A 110 14.54 11.64 -0.74
C TYR A 110 14.49 12.66 0.40
N GLU A 111 15.62 13.24 0.81
CA GLU A 111 15.69 14.31 1.83
C GLU A 111 15.04 15.63 1.38
N ARG A 112 14.76 15.80 0.08
CA ARG A 112 13.96 16.94 -0.41
C ARG A 112 12.46 16.77 -0.14
N ALA A 113 12.03 15.56 0.21
CA ALA A 113 10.68 15.30 0.69
C ALA A 113 10.47 15.88 2.10
N GLY A 114 9.21 16.05 2.48
CA GLY A 114 8.85 16.44 3.84
C GLY A 114 7.82 17.55 3.90
N ARG A 115 7.31 17.78 5.12
CA ARG A 115 6.43 18.90 5.46
C ARG A 115 7.30 20.06 5.96
N VAL A 116 7.11 21.24 5.39
CA VAL A 116 7.92 22.43 5.68
C VAL A 116 7.03 23.66 5.88
N ILE A 117 7.57 24.65 6.57
CA ILE A 117 7.04 26.02 6.58
C ILE A 117 7.86 26.79 5.54
N PRO A 118 7.31 27.07 4.35
CA PRO A 118 8.04 27.74 3.29
C PRO A 118 8.29 29.21 3.64
N LEU A 119 9.36 29.80 3.12
CA LEU A 119 9.67 31.22 3.33
C LEU A 119 8.67 32.15 2.60
N SER A 120 8.08 31.65 1.52
CA SER A 120 7.22 32.40 0.60
C SER A 120 5.73 32.34 0.92
N ALA A 121 5.30 31.49 1.85
CA ALA A 121 3.89 31.34 2.19
C ALA A 121 3.69 31.20 3.70
N GLU A 122 2.59 31.77 4.21
CA GLU A 122 2.20 31.63 5.61
C GLU A 122 1.67 30.22 5.93
N LYS A 123 1.38 29.42 4.90
CA LYS A 123 0.80 28.09 5.01
C LYS A 123 1.86 27.03 4.79
N GLU A 124 1.80 25.97 5.60
CA GLU A 124 2.67 24.81 5.44
C GLU A 124 2.48 24.13 4.08
N GLY A 125 3.57 23.68 3.50
CA GLY A 125 3.59 22.85 2.30
C GLY A 125 4.15 21.47 2.59
N SER A 126 3.88 20.49 1.73
CA SER A 126 4.48 19.15 1.87
C SER A 126 4.80 18.51 0.52
N VAL A 127 5.92 17.81 0.43
CA VAL A 127 6.23 16.89 -0.69
C VAL A 127 6.30 15.48 -0.15
N SER A 128 5.44 14.60 -0.67
CA SER A 128 5.49 13.15 -0.40
C SER A 128 6.02 12.43 -1.63
N ILE A 129 7.20 11.82 -1.51
CA ILE A 129 7.84 11.09 -2.61
C ILE A 129 7.48 9.60 -2.50
N ILE A 130 7.03 9.04 -3.62
CA ILE A 130 6.74 7.61 -3.80
C ILE A 130 7.65 7.14 -4.93
N GLY A 131 8.71 6.41 -4.59
CA GLY A 131 9.64 5.84 -5.56
C GLY A 131 9.31 4.39 -5.86
N ALA A 132 9.13 4.04 -7.13
CA ALA A 132 9.05 2.65 -7.57
C ALA A 132 10.47 2.14 -7.85
N VAL A 133 10.82 1.02 -7.20
CA VAL A 133 12.08 0.32 -7.40
C VAL A 133 11.76 -1.02 -8.07
N SER A 134 12.46 -1.32 -9.16
CA SER A 134 12.26 -2.52 -9.98
C SER A 134 13.50 -3.42 -9.91
N PRO A 135 13.74 -4.11 -8.78
CA PRO A 135 14.89 -4.97 -8.63
C PRO A 135 14.81 -6.16 -9.60
N PRO A 136 15.93 -6.55 -10.24
CA PRO A 136 15.97 -7.73 -11.11
C PRO A 136 15.59 -8.98 -10.32
N GLY A 137 14.64 -9.76 -10.83
CA GLY A 137 14.19 -10.99 -10.17
C GLY A 137 13.46 -10.81 -8.84
N GLY A 138 13.14 -9.57 -8.43
CA GLY A 138 12.50 -9.31 -7.13
C GLY A 138 13.45 -9.38 -5.94
N ASP A 139 14.76 -9.30 -6.16
CA ASP A 139 15.76 -9.34 -5.10
C ASP A 139 15.90 -7.98 -4.40
N PHE A 140 15.41 -7.87 -3.17
CA PHE A 140 15.54 -6.64 -2.37
C PHE A 140 16.94 -6.38 -1.83
N SER A 141 17.89 -7.32 -1.98
CA SER A 141 19.27 -7.15 -1.51
C SER A 141 20.14 -6.28 -2.44
N GLU A 142 19.66 -5.97 -3.64
CA GLU A 142 20.40 -5.17 -4.61
C GLU A 142 20.63 -3.70 -4.14
N PRO A 143 21.71 -3.04 -4.61
CA PRO A 143 22.16 -1.76 -4.07
C PRO A 143 21.15 -0.61 -4.11
N VAL A 144 20.29 -0.52 -5.13
CA VAL A 144 19.29 0.56 -5.29
C VAL A 144 18.21 0.41 -4.22
N THR A 145 17.67 -0.79 -4.02
CA THR A 145 16.69 -1.11 -2.98
C THR A 145 17.28 -0.87 -1.61
N GLN A 146 18.45 -1.43 -1.30
CA GLN A 146 19.10 -1.25 0.01
C GLN A 146 19.40 0.23 0.32
N SER A 147 19.89 0.98 -0.68
CA SER A 147 20.13 2.42 -0.52
C SER A 147 18.84 3.21 -0.31
N THR A 148 17.75 2.84 -0.99
CA THR A 148 16.45 3.48 -0.85
C THR A 148 15.81 3.18 0.51
N LEU A 149 15.85 1.93 0.97
CA LEU A 149 15.32 1.51 2.29
C LEU A 149 16.06 2.19 3.45
N ARG A 150 17.33 2.54 3.27
CA ARG A 150 18.12 3.23 4.30
C ARG A 150 17.58 4.63 4.62
N VAL A 151 17.00 5.31 3.64
CA VAL A 151 16.56 6.72 3.77
C VAL A 151 15.04 6.86 3.87
N THR A 152 14.30 5.95 3.23
CA THR A 152 12.83 5.96 3.27
C THR A 152 12.30 5.39 4.58
N LYS A 153 11.10 5.82 4.97
CA LYS A 153 10.44 5.41 6.23
C LYS A 153 9.29 4.42 6.00
N VAL A 154 8.93 4.17 4.75
CA VAL A 154 7.84 3.28 4.36
C VAL A 154 8.32 2.40 3.23
N PHE A 155 8.02 1.12 3.33
CA PHE A 155 8.30 0.14 2.30
C PHE A 155 7.03 -0.66 2.01
N TRP A 156 6.58 -0.62 0.75
CA TRP A 156 5.52 -1.48 0.23
C TRP A 156 6.12 -2.55 -0.66
N ALA A 157 6.36 -3.73 -0.09
CA ALA A 157 6.91 -4.87 -0.81
C ALA A 157 5.82 -5.48 -1.69
N LEU A 158 5.93 -5.33 -3.01
CA LEU A 158 5.04 -6.02 -3.94
C LEU A 158 5.48 -7.48 -4.11
N ASP A 159 4.52 -8.40 -4.06
CA ASP A 159 4.76 -9.84 -4.11
C ASP A 159 4.06 -10.47 -5.32
N ALA A 160 4.88 -11.11 -6.18
CA ALA A 160 4.40 -11.80 -7.37
C ALA A 160 3.44 -12.96 -7.06
N LYS A 161 3.60 -13.66 -5.92
CA LYS A 161 2.70 -14.75 -5.51
C LYS A 161 1.29 -14.21 -5.19
N LEU A 162 1.19 -13.03 -4.58
CA LEU A 162 -0.10 -12.37 -4.34
C LEU A 162 -0.75 -11.95 -5.65
N ALA A 163 0.01 -11.36 -6.58
CA ALA A 163 -0.48 -10.98 -7.90
C ALA A 163 -0.98 -12.20 -8.71
N GLN A 164 -0.26 -13.32 -8.68
CA GLN A 164 -0.66 -14.58 -9.33
C GLN A 164 -1.97 -15.14 -8.77
N ARG A 165 -2.23 -14.94 -7.47
CA ARG A 165 -3.49 -15.30 -6.81
C ARG A 165 -4.60 -14.25 -7.00
N ARG A 166 -4.38 -13.23 -7.83
CA ARG A 166 -5.28 -12.09 -8.07
C ARG A 166 -5.62 -11.30 -6.80
N HIS A 167 -4.70 -11.28 -5.84
CA HIS A 167 -4.81 -10.43 -4.66
C HIS A 167 -4.23 -9.05 -4.98
N PHE A 168 -5.11 -8.05 -5.14
CA PHE A 168 -4.72 -6.67 -5.42
C PHE A 168 -5.21 -5.70 -4.32
N PRO A 169 -4.42 -4.68 -3.96
CA PRO A 169 -3.01 -4.49 -4.34
C PRO A 169 -2.12 -5.63 -3.82
N SER A 170 -1.09 -6.01 -4.58
CA SER A 170 -0.25 -7.17 -4.29
C SER A 170 0.86 -6.86 -3.28
N ILE A 171 0.51 -6.16 -2.20
CA ILE A 171 1.44 -5.74 -1.15
C ILE A 171 1.55 -6.85 -0.10
N ASN A 172 2.76 -7.34 0.13
CA ASN A 172 3.03 -8.31 1.18
C ASN A 172 2.98 -7.61 2.54
N TRP A 173 1.98 -7.96 3.34
CA TRP A 173 1.72 -7.32 4.64
C TRP A 173 2.73 -7.70 5.74
N LEU A 174 3.51 -8.78 5.58
CA LEU A 174 4.52 -9.20 6.56
C LEU A 174 5.90 -8.58 6.28
N THR A 175 6.23 -8.40 5.00
CA THR A 175 7.50 -7.80 4.59
C THR A 175 7.44 -6.27 4.56
N SER A 176 6.27 -5.70 4.26
CA SER A 176 6.07 -4.25 4.23
C SER A 176 6.09 -3.64 5.62
N TYR A 177 6.52 -2.38 5.73
CA TYR A 177 6.54 -1.65 7.00
C TYR A 177 6.32 -0.15 6.82
N SER A 178 5.92 0.51 7.90
CA SER A 178 5.83 1.97 7.98
C SER A 178 6.31 2.45 9.35
N LEU A 179 7.36 3.26 9.34
CA LEU A 179 7.92 3.88 10.56
C LEU A 179 7.13 5.11 11.01
N TYR A 180 6.11 5.53 10.25
CA TYR A 180 5.24 6.66 10.63
C TYR A 180 4.12 6.27 11.58
N ARG A 181 3.92 4.98 11.86
CA ARG A 181 2.79 4.48 12.64
C ARG A 181 2.67 5.18 14.00
N ASP A 182 3.73 5.13 14.80
CA ASP A 182 3.73 5.71 16.16
C ASP A 182 3.50 7.23 16.15
N THR A 183 3.96 7.91 15.09
CA THR A 183 3.77 9.35 14.90
C THR A 183 2.34 9.71 14.48
N LEU A 184 1.68 8.84 13.70
CA LEU A 184 0.33 9.07 13.16
C LEU A 184 -0.78 8.57 14.08
N ASP A 185 -0.49 7.65 14.99
CA ASP A 185 -1.43 7.10 15.96
C ASP A 185 -2.27 8.18 16.69
N PRO A 186 -1.69 9.26 17.24
CA PRO A 186 -2.48 10.32 17.88
C PRO A 186 -3.51 10.97 16.95
N TRP A 187 -3.18 11.12 15.66
CA TRP A 187 -4.11 11.66 14.67
C TRP A 187 -5.26 10.68 14.42
N PHE A 188 -4.97 9.38 14.27
CA PHE A 188 -6.01 8.36 14.07
C PHE A 188 -6.93 8.22 15.28
N ARG A 189 -6.38 8.26 16.51
CA ARG A 189 -7.18 8.26 17.74
C ARG A 189 -8.19 9.40 17.79
N LYS A 190 -7.75 10.59 17.39
CA LYS A 190 -8.57 11.81 17.42
C LYS A 190 -9.58 11.90 16.28
N ASN A 191 -9.21 11.49 15.07
CA ASN A 191 -10.00 11.76 13.85
C ASN A 191 -10.77 10.55 13.32
N VAL A 192 -10.45 9.33 13.76
CA VAL A 192 -11.12 8.11 13.32
C VAL A 192 -11.78 7.41 14.49
N ALA A 193 -11.00 6.86 15.42
CA ALA A 193 -11.48 6.20 16.62
C ALA A 193 -10.35 5.99 17.64
N GLU A 194 -10.65 6.13 18.93
CA GLU A 194 -9.67 5.99 20.02
C GLU A 194 -8.94 4.64 20.01
N ASP A 195 -9.64 3.57 19.65
CA ASP A 195 -9.13 2.20 19.61
C ASP A 195 -8.50 1.80 18.27
N TRP A 196 -8.40 2.71 17.29
CA TRP A 196 -7.84 2.43 15.96
C TRP A 196 -6.46 1.74 16.00
N PRO A 197 -5.46 2.23 16.75
CA PRO A 197 -4.15 1.57 16.77
C PRO A 197 -4.18 0.16 17.34
N ALA A 198 -5.05 -0.09 18.32
CA ALA A 198 -5.23 -1.40 18.92
C ALA A 198 -5.87 -2.38 17.93
N LEU A 199 -6.89 -1.94 17.17
CA LEU A 199 -7.48 -2.75 16.10
C LEU A 199 -6.47 -3.10 15.01
N VAL A 200 -5.67 -2.14 14.55
CA VAL A 200 -4.64 -2.42 13.54
C VAL A 200 -3.62 -3.43 14.06
N ASN A 201 -3.21 -3.34 15.34
CA ASN A 201 -2.35 -4.34 15.97
C ASN A 201 -3.00 -5.73 16.03
N GLU A 202 -4.28 -5.78 16.37
CA GLU A 202 -5.04 -7.04 16.43
C GLU A 202 -5.15 -7.70 15.05
N MET A 203 -5.49 -6.94 14.01
CA MET A 203 -5.54 -7.44 12.62
C MET A 203 -4.18 -7.94 12.15
N MET A 204 -3.11 -7.18 12.41
CA MET A 204 -1.74 -7.61 12.07
C MET A 204 -1.31 -8.86 12.85
N GLY A 205 -1.69 -8.96 14.13
CA GLY A 205 -1.42 -10.15 14.94
C GLY A 205 -2.10 -11.40 14.39
N ILE A 206 -3.34 -11.28 13.90
CA ILE A 206 -4.06 -12.39 13.26
C ILE A 206 -3.37 -12.82 11.95
N LEU A 207 -2.91 -11.87 11.12
CA LEU A 207 -2.18 -12.18 9.89
C LEU A 207 -0.82 -12.83 10.15
N GLN A 208 -0.12 -12.43 11.21
CA GLN A 208 1.13 -13.06 11.62
C GLN A 208 0.90 -14.49 12.14
N GLU A 209 -0.20 -14.72 12.85
CA GLU A 209 -0.56 -16.05 13.31
C GLU A 209 -1.02 -16.94 12.15
N GLU A 210 -1.72 -16.38 11.16
CA GLU A 210 -2.08 -17.09 9.92
C GLU A 210 -0.85 -17.69 9.24
N GLU A 211 0.23 -16.93 9.07
CA GLU A 211 1.45 -17.43 8.41
C GLU A 211 2.04 -18.65 9.12
N LYS A 212 2.15 -18.60 10.45
CA LYS A 212 2.62 -19.74 11.26
C LYS A 212 1.70 -20.95 11.13
N LEU A 213 0.39 -20.72 11.13
CA LEU A 213 -0.58 -21.79 10.97
C LEU A 213 -0.51 -22.40 9.57
N LEU A 214 -0.30 -21.59 8.52
CA LEU A 214 -0.17 -22.08 7.14
C LEU A 214 1.07 -22.98 6.95
N GLU A 215 2.17 -22.74 7.66
CA GLU A 215 3.33 -23.66 7.67
C GLU A 215 2.93 -25.04 8.23
N ILE A 216 2.16 -25.07 9.31
CA ILE A 216 1.66 -26.31 9.92
C ILE A 216 0.66 -26.99 8.97
N VAL A 217 -0.27 -26.23 8.38
CA VAL A 217 -1.26 -26.74 7.41
C VAL A 217 -0.60 -27.42 6.22
N GLN A 218 0.54 -26.91 5.73
CA GLN A 218 1.28 -27.56 4.65
C GLN A 218 1.82 -28.94 5.03
N LEU A 219 2.05 -29.20 6.32
CA LEU A 219 2.58 -30.48 6.81
C LEU A 219 1.48 -31.49 7.15
N VAL A 220 0.40 -31.05 7.81
CA VAL A 220 -0.63 -31.96 8.38
C VAL A 220 -2.03 -31.77 7.79
N GLY A 221 -2.24 -30.77 6.93
CA GLY A 221 -3.55 -30.39 6.41
C GLY A 221 -4.35 -29.50 7.37
N SER A 222 -5.38 -28.81 6.85
CA SER A 222 -6.21 -27.88 7.64
C SER A 222 -6.99 -28.56 8.76
N ASP A 223 -7.42 -29.80 8.52
CA ASP A 223 -8.21 -30.60 9.47
C ASP A 223 -7.39 -31.08 10.67
N GLY A 224 -6.05 -31.02 10.58
CA GLY A 224 -5.14 -31.36 11.66
C GLY A 224 -4.99 -30.27 12.73
N LEU A 225 -5.51 -29.06 12.48
CA LEU A 225 -5.44 -27.96 13.43
C LEU A 225 -6.59 -28.02 14.46
N PRO A 226 -6.34 -27.64 15.72
CA PRO A 226 -7.40 -27.36 16.69
C PRO A 226 -8.46 -26.40 16.13
N ASP A 227 -9.73 -26.65 16.46
CA ASP A 227 -10.87 -25.86 15.98
C ASP A 227 -10.67 -24.34 16.14
N ARG A 228 -10.08 -23.91 17.26
CA ARG A 228 -9.78 -22.50 17.52
C ARG A 228 -8.83 -21.91 16.47
N GLN A 229 -7.80 -22.65 16.06
CA GLN A 229 -6.84 -22.22 15.05
C GLN A 229 -7.46 -22.21 13.65
N GLN A 230 -8.38 -23.14 13.36
CA GLN A 230 -9.16 -23.09 12.12
C GLN A 230 -10.06 -21.85 12.06
N VAL A 231 -10.67 -21.43 13.19
CA VAL A 231 -11.36 -20.15 13.27
C VAL A 231 -10.41 -18.97 13.04
N THR A 232 -9.20 -18.99 13.59
CA THR A 232 -8.18 -17.95 13.33
C THR A 232 -7.87 -17.82 11.85
N LEU A 233 -7.66 -18.94 11.13
CA LEU A 233 -7.43 -18.93 9.68
C LEU A 233 -8.61 -18.33 8.92
N GLU A 234 -9.84 -18.61 9.35
CA GLU A 234 -11.03 -18.04 8.73
C GLU A 234 -11.15 -16.53 8.97
N VAL A 235 -10.83 -16.05 10.18
CA VAL A 235 -10.78 -14.62 10.47
C VAL A 235 -9.70 -13.93 9.63
N ALA A 236 -8.52 -14.56 9.49
CA ALA A 236 -7.45 -14.04 8.65
C ALA A 236 -7.85 -13.98 7.16
N ARG A 237 -8.59 -14.97 6.67
CA ARG A 237 -9.20 -14.95 5.33
C ARG A 237 -10.11 -13.73 5.14
N LEU A 238 -10.94 -13.39 6.13
CA LEU A 238 -11.78 -12.18 6.07
C LEU A 238 -10.96 -10.90 6.05
N ILE A 239 -9.85 -10.83 6.79
CA ILE A 239 -8.93 -9.69 6.73
C ILE A 239 -8.37 -9.57 5.30
N ARG A 240 -7.88 -10.67 4.72
CA ARG A 240 -7.33 -10.65 3.36
C ARG A 240 -8.38 -10.24 2.32
N GLU A 241 -9.54 -10.88 2.32
CA GLU A 241 -10.56 -10.70 1.28
C GLU A 241 -11.40 -9.43 1.44
N VAL A 242 -11.72 -9.01 2.67
CA VAL A 242 -12.63 -7.88 2.92
C VAL A 242 -11.90 -6.59 3.27
N LEU A 243 -10.70 -6.67 3.86
CA LEU A 243 -9.93 -5.50 4.26
C LEU A 243 -8.76 -5.20 3.31
N LEU A 244 -7.93 -6.20 2.98
CA LEU A 244 -6.70 -5.98 2.20
C LEU A 244 -6.93 -5.96 0.69
N GLN A 245 -7.83 -6.82 0.18
CA GLN A 245 -8.17 -6.82 -1.23
C GLN A 245 -9.06 -5.65 -1.60
N GLN A 246 -8.57 -4.81 -2.50
CA GLN A 246 -9.24 -3.62 -2.99
C GLN A 246 -9.16 -3.55 -4.51
N ASN A 247 -10.31 -3.42 -5.18
CA ASN A 247 -10.39 -3.33 -6.63
C ASN A 247 -10.30 -1.87 -7.10
N ALA A 248 -9.14 -1.49 -7.62
CA ALA A 248 -8.89 -0.15 -8.17
C ALA A 248 -9.80 0.23 -9.36
N PHE A 249 -10.33 -0.76 -10.10
CA PHE A 249 -11.19 -0.54 -11.26
C PHE A 249 -12.69 -0.50 -10.92
N HIS A 250 -13.07 -0.80 -9.68
CA HIS A 250 -14.47 -0.76 -9.27
C HIS A 250 -14.85 0.63 -8.79
N GLU A 251 -15.98 1.17 -9.24
CA GLU A 251 -16.43 2.54 -8.97
C GLU A 251 -16.46 2.89 -7.46
N ILE A 252 -16.92 1.96 -6.63
CA ILE A 252 -17.01 2.15 -5.16
C ILE A 252 -15.74 1.70 -4.44
N ASP A 253 -15.23 0.50 -4.69
CA ASP A 253 -14.10 -0.08 -3.95
C ASP A 253 -12.75 0.60 -4.29
N THR A 254 -12.64 1.38 -5.37
CA THR A 254 -11.43 2.13 -5.72
C THR A 254 -10.95 3.09 -4.61
N TYR A 255 -11.86 3.53 -3.73
CA TYR A 255 -11.55 4.40 -2.60
C TYR A 255 -12.32 3.98 -1.34
N SER A 256 -11.61 3.85 -0.21
CA SER A 256 -12.19 3.62 1.10
C SER A 256 -11.73 4.70 2.08
N GLU A 257 -12.68 5.39 2.69
CA GLU A 257 -12.38 6.37 3.74
C GLU A 257 -11.99 5.69 5.06
N PRO A 258 -11.20 6.35 5.93
CA PRO A 258 -10.75 5.76 7.19
C PRO A 258 -11.90 5.24 8.08
N LYS A 259 -13.06 5.91 8.09
CA LYS A 259 -14.24 5.49 8.85
C LYS A 259 -14.79 4.15 8.35
N LYS A 260 -14.88 3.95 7.03
CA LYS A 260 -15.32 2.68 6.43
C LYS A 260 -14.35 1.55 6.79
N THR A 261 -13.05 1.80 6.65
CA THR A 261 -11.99 0.85 7.04
C THR A 261 -12.08 0.48 8.52
N TYR A 262 -12.32 1.45 9.40
CA TYR A 262 -12.53 1.21 10.84
C TYR A 262 -13.71 0.26 11.10
N LEU A 263 -14.86 0.51 10.49
CA LEU A 263 -16.05 -0.33 10.69
C LEU A 263 -15.88 -1.74 10.12
N ILE A 264 -15.13 -1.91 9.04
CA ILE A 264 -14.75 -3.23 8.51
C ILE A 264 -13.90 -3.97 9.54
N MET A 265 -12.85 -3.34 10.09
CA MET A 265 -12.00 -3.95 11.14
C MET A 265 -12.81 -4.32 12.39
N GLN A 266 -13.71 -3.43 12.83
CA GLN A 266 -14.63 -3.70 13.95
C GLN A 266 -15.53 -4.90 13.67
N THR A 267 -16.03 -5.04 12.44
CA THR A 267 -16.91 -6.16 12.07
C THR A 267 -16.15 -7.48 12.00
N VAL A 268 -14.91 -7.47 11.50
CA VAL A 268 -14.01 -8.64 11.56
C VAL A 268 -13.77 -9.05 13.02
N LYS A 269 -13.45 -8.08 13.89
CA LYS A 269 -13.27 -8.32 15.33
C LYS A 269 -14.54 -8.85 15.99
N HIS A 270 -15.70 -8.31 15.64
CA HIS A 270 -17.00 -8.76 16.13
C HIS A 270 -17.25 -10.22 15.74
N TYR A 271 -17.08 -10.57 14.47
CA TYR A 271 -17.17 -11.95 14.00
C TYR A 271 -16.20 -12.87 14.75
N ALA A 272 -14.93 -12.49 14.88
CA ALA A 272 -13.92 -13.28 15.60
C ALA A 272 -14.36 -13.56 17.05
N GLY A 273 -14.78 -12.52 17.78
CA GLY A 273 -15.24 -12.65 19.16
C GLY A 273 -16.49 -13.53 19.31
N ARG A 274 -17.44 -13.45 18.36
CA ARG A 274 -18.65 -14.29 18.35
C ARG A 274 -18.33 -15.74 17.97
N ALA A 275 -17.44 -15.95 17.01
CA ALA A 275 -17.00 -17.27 16.58
C ALA A 275 -16.28 -18.02 17.71
N TYR A 276 -15.35 -17.37 18.42
CA TYR A 276 -14.68 -17.99 19.56
C TYR A 276 -15.65 -18.33 20.69
N LYS A 277 -16.58 -17.43 21.03
CA LYS A 277 -17.60 -17.69 22.05
C LYS A 277 -18.54 -18.83 21.66
N ALA A 278 -18.93 -18.92 20.39
CA ALA A 278 -19.76 -20.01 19.90
C ALA A 278 -19.04 -21.36 19.98
N LEU A 279 -17.74 -21.37 19.63
CA LEU A 279 -16.90 -22.56 19.73
C LEU A 279 -16.74 -23.02 21.19
N GLU A 280 -16.46 -22.10 22.11
CA GLU A 280 -16.39 -22.37 23.56
C GLU A 280 -17.74 -22.82 24.13
N GLY A 281 -18.85 -22.36 23.55
CA GLY A 281 -20.21 -22.81 23.85
C GLY A 281 -20.57 -24.19 23.29
N GLY A 282 -19.64 -24.87 22.61
CA GLY A 282 -19.82 -26.23 22.08
C GLY A 282 -20.47 -26.29 20.69
N LYS A 283 -20.60 -25.17 19.99
CA LYS A 283 -21.08 -25.15 18.61
C LYS A 283 -20.05 -25.80 17.69
N LYS A 284 -20.51 -26.59 16.71
CA LYS A 284 -19.61 -27.27 15.78
C LYS A 284 -18.88 -26.25 14.91
N LEU A 285 -17.60 -26.48 14.69
CA LEU A 285 -16.75 -25.64 13.84
C LEU A 285 -17.37 -25.39 12.44
N GLN A 286 -17.89 -26.44 11.79
CA GLN A 286 -18.51 -26.32 10.46
C GLN A 286 -19.72 -25.36 10.45
N ASP A 287 -20.48 -25.30 11.53
CA ASP A 287 -21.65 -24.41 11.64
C ASP A 287 -21.22 -22.94 11.83
N ILE A 288 -20.05 -22.72 12.42
CA ILE A 288 -19.44 -21.38 12.56
C ILE A 288 -18.83 -20.92 11.23
N LEU A 289 -18.12 -21.82 10.54
CA LEU A 289 -17.44 -21.48 9.29
C LEU A 289 -18.40 -21.24 8.12
N ARG A 290 -19.61 -21.81 8.14
CA ARG A 290 -20.57 -21.74 7.02
C ARG A 290 -21.67 -20.69 7.20
N ILE A 291 -21.50 -19.74 8.11
CA ILE A 291 -22.54 -18.72 8.31
C ILE A 291 -22.70 -17.84 7.05
N PRO A 292 -23.93 -17.64 6.54
CA PRO A 292 -24.14 -16.85 5.32
C PRO A 292 -23.72 -15.39 5.46
N SER A 293 -23.89 -14.79 6.65
CA SER A 293 -23.56 -13.39 6.89
C SER A 293 -22.10 -13.05 6.62
N LYS A 294 -21.21 -14.03 6.81
CA LYS A 294 -19.78 -13.92 6.53
C LYS A 294 -19.50 -13.74 5.03
N ASP A 295 -20.18 -14.48 4.17
CA ASP A 295 -19.97 -14.38 2.72
C ASP A 295 -20.55 -13.07 2.18
N THR A 296 -21.70 -12.64 2.71
CA THR A 296 -22.26 -11.32 2.38
C THR A 296 -21.41 -10.16 2.88
N PHE A 297 -20.56 -10.36 3.88
CA PHE A 297 -19.72 -9.29 4.42
C PHE A 297 -18.71 -8.75 3.40
N ALA A 298 -18.25 -9.58 2.45
CA ALA A 298 -17.37 -9.12 1.38
C ALA A 298 -18.00 -8.02 0.50
N GLU A 299 -19.33 -7.94 0.42
CA GLU A 299 -20.05 -6.94 -0.37
C GLU A 299 -20.00 -5.52 0.24
N VAL A 300 -19.56 -5.38 1.50
CA VAL A 300 -19.39 -4.07 2.16
C VAL A 300 -18.46 -3.15 1.36
N LYS A 301 -17.47 -3.74 0.69
CA LYS A 301 -16.51 -3.05 -0.17
C LYS A 301 -17.20 -2.32 -1.32
N PHE A 302 -18.22 -2.95 -1.90
CA PHE A 302 -18.99 -2.44 -3.03
C PHE A 302 -20.23 -1.64 -2.63
N THR A 303 -20.42 -1.36 -1.35
CA THR A 303 -21.61 -0.66 -0.84
C THR A 303 -21.30 0.79 -0.49
N ARG A 304 -22.13 1.73 -0.98
CA ARG A 304 -22.06 3.17 -0.61
C ARG A 304 -22.63 3.42 0.78
N GLU A 305 -23.81 2.88 1.09
CA GLU A 305 -24.45 2.96 2.42
C GLU A 305 -23.92 1.89 3.38
N TYR A 306 -22.60 1.87 3.56
CA TYR A 306 -21.92 0.79 4.29
C TYR A 306 -22.31 0.71 5.78
N GLU A 307 -22.73 1.80 6.41
CA GLU A 307 -23.09 1.80 7.85
C GLU A 307 -24.37 1.03 8.15
N GLY A 308 -25.39 1.13 7.29
CA GLY A 308 -26.62 0.35 7.40
C GLY A 308 -26.33 -1.13 7.16
N PHE A 309 -25.60 -1.40 6.07
CA PHE A 309 -25.18 -2.74 5.68
C PHE A 309 -24.39 -3.47 6.78
N ILE A 310 -23.40 -2.81 7.37
CA ILE A 310 -22.59 -3.36 8.46
C ILE A 310 -23.44 -3.69 9.69
N ARG A 311 -24.35 -2.78 10.09
CA ARG A 311 -25.24 -3.03 11.24
C ARG A 311 -26.14 -4.24 11.02
N ASP A 312 -26.66 -4.41 9.82
CA ASP A 312 -27.51 -5.56 9.49
C ASP A 312 -26.72 -6.86 9.45
N ILE A 313 -25.48 -6.83 8.92
CA ILE A 313 -24.58 -7.98 8.95
C ILE A 313 -24.22 -8.38 10.37
N GLN A 314 -23.86 -7.44 11.23
CA GLN A 314 -23.52 -7.73 12.63
C GLN A 314 -24.70 -8.38 13.36
N LYS A 315 -25.94 -7.90 13.15
CA LYS A 315 -27.15 -8.54 13.70
C LYS A 315 -27.36 -9.96 13.18
N ARG A 316 -27.13 -10.21 11.89
CA ARG A 316 -27.22 -11.56 11.30
C ARG A 316 -26.16 -12.49 11.89
N MET A 317 -24.91 -12.03 11.96
CA MET A 317 -23.81 -12.77 12.63
C MET A 317 -24.19 -13.11 14.07
N ASP A 318 -24.77 -12.16 14.80
CA ASP A 318 -25.20 -12.38 16.18
C ASP A 318 -26.30 -13.42 16.31
N ALA A 319 -27.25 -13.47 15.37
CA ALA A 319 -28.33 -14.46 15.36
C ALA A 319 -27.85 -15.85 14.90
N GLU A 320 -26.96 -15.90 13.91
CA GLU A 320 -26.42 -17.15 13.35
C GLU A 320 -25.44 -17.82 14.31
N LEU A 321 -24.59 -17.03 14.98
CA LEU A 321 -23.64 -17.51 15.99
C LEU A 321 -24.26 -17.59 17.38
N GLY A 322 -25.29 -16.79 17.66
CA GLY A 322 -26.02 -16.75 18.93
C GLY A 322 -27.12 -17.81 18.97
N ARG A 323 -26.71 -19.07 19.08
CA ARG A 323 -27.46 -20.24 19.54
C ARG A 323 -26.48 -21.40 19.60
#